data_AF-A0A9W9BW96-F1
#
_entry.id   AF-A0A9W9BW96-F1
#
_cell.length_a   1.000
_cell.length_b   1.000
_cell.length_c   1.000
_cell.angle_alpha   90.00
_cell.angle_beta   90.00
_cell.angle_gamma   90.00
#
_symmetry.space_group_name_H-M   'P 1'
#
loop_
_entity.id
_entity.type
_entity.pdbx_description
1 polymer ?
#
loop_
_entity_poly.entity_id
_entity_poly.type
_entity_poly.pdbx_seq_one_letter_code
_entity_poly.pdbx_strand_id
1 'polypeptide(L)' 'MPPKRRAPDTETTTTPAKKKVKAAKEAYTQQQKAAITQFMNFTNMDRTAAVRVLKSYGWDAQNAVNA' A
#
# COMPACT_ATOMS: atom_id res chain seq x y z
N MET A 1 9.99 -28.05 -26.69
CA MET A 1 9.40 -26.99 -25.86
C MET A 1 9.59 -27.30 -24.39
N PRO A 2 10.10 -26.36 -23.58
CA PRO A 2 9.89 -26.39 -22.14
C PRO A 2 9.37 -25.03 -21.60
N PRO A 3 8.37 -25.00 -20.71
CA PRO A 3 7.99 -23.78 -20.01
C PRO A 3 9.07 -23.48 -18.94
N LYS A 4 9.93 -22.49 -19.20
CA LYS A 4 10.75 -21.90 -18.15
C LYS A 4 9.85 -21.03 -17.28
N ARG A 5 9.71 -21.45 -16.02
CA ARG A 5 9.24 -20.71 -14.85
C ARG A 5 9.15 -19.19 -15.07
N ARG A 6 7.93 -18.69 -15.21
CA ARG A 6 7.63 -17.27 -15.10
C ARG A 6 7.55 -16.95 -13.61
N ALA A 7 8.65 -16.49 -13.02
CA ALA A 7 8.58 -15.70 -11.82
C ALA A 7 7.78 -14.42 -12.17
N PRO A 8 6.75 -14.04 -11.42
CA PRO A 8 6.36 -12.65 -11.40
C PRO A 8 7.39 -11.92 -10.52
N ASP A 9 8.57 -11.64 -11.06
CA ASP A 9 9.29 -10.42 -10.72
C ASP A 9 8.44 -9.28 -11.29
N THR A 10 7.39 -8.93 -10.56
CA THR A 10 6.70 -7.66 -10.71
C THR A 10 7.25 -6.78 -9.61
N GLU A 11 8.28 -6.02 -10.00
CA GLU A 11 8.42 -4.60 -9.68
C GLU A 11 7.66 -4.13 -8.44
N THR A 12 8.39 -3.75 -7.39
CA THR A 12 8.49 -2.34 -7.00
C THR A 12 9.53 -2.21 -5.89
N THR A 13 10.76 -1.89 -6.31
CA THR A 13 11.62 -1.03 -5.52
C THR A 13 10.85 0.26 -5.25
N THR A 14 10.46 0.52 -4.00
CA THR A 14 10.24 1.90 -3.55
C THR A 14 10.92 2.07 -2.20
N THR A 15 12.22 2.34 -2.31
CA THR A 15 13.02 3.22 -1.47
C THR A 15 12.15 4.26 -0.73
N PRO A 16 12.40 4.49 0.57
CA PRO A 16 11.49 5.16 1.47
C PRO A 16 11.29 6.62 1.04
N ALA A 17 10.04 7.00 0.75
CA ALA A 17 9.69 8.38 0.46
C ALA A 17 9.78 9.23 1.74
N LYS A 18 11.00 9.63 2.11
CA LYS A 18 11.25 10.79 2.96
C LYS A 18 10.86 12.05 2.17
N LYS A 19 9.60 12.49 2.27
CA LYS A 19 9.28 13.90 2.03
C LYS A 19 8.20 14.35 3.01
N LYS A 20 8.66 15.09 4.03
CA LYS A 20 7.84 15.87 4.95
C LYS A 20 6.85 16.71 4.14
N VAL A 21 5.56 16.40 4.21
CA VAL A 21 4.51 17.34 3.78
C VAL A 21 3.55 17.47 4.94
N LYS A 22 3.49 18.70 5.46
CA LYS A 22 2.58 19.18 6.49
C LYS A 22 1.18 18.64 6.25
N ALA A 23 0.58 18.12 7.33
CA ALA A 23 -0.80 17.70 7.41
C ALA A 23 -1.75 18.81 6.92
N ALA A 24 -2.17 18.72 5.66
CA ALA A 24 -3.41 19.31 5.21
C ALA A 24 -4.53 18.38 5.67
N LYS A 25 -5.40 18.92 6.52
CA LYS A 25 -6.53 18.24 7.12
C LYS A 25 -7.40 17.65 6.00
N GLU A 26 -7.55 16.32 6.03
CA GLU A 26 -8.69 15.53 5.48
C GLU A 26 -8.75 15.17 3.99
N ALA A 27 -7.72 15.43 3.17
CA ALA A 27 -7.65 14.85 1.82
C ALA A 27 -6.55 13.79 1.73
N TYR A 28 -6.95 12.51 1.65
CA TYR A 28 -6.01 11.44 1.28
C TYR A 28 -5.42 11.74 -0.08
N THR A 29 -4.09 11.59 -0.21
CA THR A 29 -3.45 11.69 -1.52
C THR A 29 -3.95 10.57 -2.44
N GLN A 30 -3.79 10.73 -3.75
CA GLN A 30 -4.21 9.69 -4.72
C GLN A 30 -3.51 8.35 -4.44
N GLN A 31 -2.24 8.39 -4.02
CA GLN A 31 -1.48 7.21 -3.61
C GLN A 31 -2.09 6.53 -2.37
N GLN A 32 -2.49 7.32 -1.37
CA GLN A 32 -3.12 6.79 -0.15
C GLN A 32 -4.48 6.17 -0.45
N LYS A 33 -5.29 6.80 -1.32
CA LYS A 33 -6.57 6.21 -1.75
C LYS A 33 -6.36 4.87 -2.46
N ALA A 34 -5.36 4.78 -3.34
CA ALA A 34 -5.02 3.53 -4.00
C ALA A 34 -4.60 2.45 -2.98
N ALA A 35 -3.73 2.80 -2.04
CA ALA A 35 -3.27 1.90 -0.98
C ALA A 35 -4.41 1.43 -0.07
N ILE A 36 -5.35 2.32 0.30
CA ILE A 36 -6.54 1.97 1.08
C ILE A 36 -7.39 0.96 0.32
N THR A 37 -7.73 1.24 -0.94
CA THR A 37 -8.55 0.33 -1.76
C THR A 37 -7.87 -1.02 -1.94
N GLN A 38 -6.56 -1.04 -2.24
CA GLN A 38 -5.79 -2.27 -2.38
C GLN A 38 -5.79 -3.08 -1.07
N PHE A 39 -5.45 -2.45 0.05
CA PHE A 39 -5.42 -3.10 1.36
C PHE A 39 -6.79 -3.65 1.75
N MET A 40 -7.87 -2.90 1.52
CA MET A 40 -9.23 -3.34 1.79
C MET A 40 -9.61 -4.57 0.94
N ASN A 41 -9.25 -4.59 -0.35
CA ASN A 41 -9.55 -5.72 -1.23
C ASN A 41 -8.87 -7.02 -0.78
N PHE A 42 -7.67 -6.93 -0.18
CA PHE A 42 -6.94 -8.11 0.29
C PHE A 42 -7.38 -8.56 1.69
N THR A 43 -7.58 -7.61 2.60
CA THR A 43 -7.87 -7.92 4.01
C THR A 43 -9.35 -8.01 4.33
N ASN A 44 -10.22 -7.57 3.41
CA ASN A 44 -11.66 -7.37 3.64
C ASN A 44 -11.96 -6.53 4.90
N MET A 45 -11.03 -5.68 5.33
CA MET A 45 -11.23 -4.78 6.47
C MET A 45 -12.00 -3.53 6.08
N ASP A 46 -12.66 -2.93 7.07
CA ASP A 46 -13.28 -1.62 6.92
C ASP A 46 -12.25 -0.54 6.58
N ARG A 47 -12.69 0.47 5.82
CA ARG A 47 -11.85 1.59 5.39
C ARG A 47 -11.18 2.31 6.57
N THR A 48 -11.88 2.48 7.68
CA THR A 48 -11.34 3.16 8.87
C THR A 48 -10.25 2.33 9.56
N ALA A 49 -10.41 1.00 9.60
CA ALA A 49 -9.40 0.08 10.09
C ALA A 49 -8.18 0.03 9.16
N ALA A 50 -8.41 -0.08 7.85
CA ALA A 50 -7.39 -0.05 6.81
C ALA A 50 -6.51 1.22 6.91
N VAL A 51 -7.13 2.39 7.07
CA VAL A 51 -6.42 3.66 7.25
C VAL A 51 -5.53 3.65 8.49
N ARG A 52 -6.01 3.11 9.61
CA ARG A 52 -5.20 3.05 10.85
C ARG A 52 -3.98 2.17 10.65
N VAL A 53 -4.15 1.01 10.02
CA VAL A 53 -3.07 0.08 9.72
C VAL A 53 -2.08 0.73 8.74
N LEU A 54 -2.56 1.20 7.59
CA LEU A 54 -1.73 1.89 6.59
C LEU A 54 -0.95 3.07 7.19
N LYS A 55 -1.54 3.83 8.11
CA LYS A 55 -0.85 4.94 8.78
C LYS A 55 0.35 4.46 9.63
N SER A 56 0.24 3.30 10.27
CA SER A 56 1.35 2.65 11.00
C SER A 56 2.42 2.10 10.06
N TYR A 57 2.04 1.64 8.86
CA TYR A 57 2.93 1.11 7.83
C TYR A 57 3.38 2.15 6.80
N GLY A 58 3.18 3.45 7.04
CA GLY A 58 3.65 4.52 6.15
C GLY A 58 2.93 4.60 4.81
N TRP A 59 1.68 4.15 4.73
CA TRP A 59 0.83 4.05 3.54
C TRP A 59 1.25 2.97 2.53
N ASP A 60 2.01 1.99 2.99
CA ASP A 60 2.41 0.84 2.20
C ASP A 60 1.38 -0.30 2.33
N ALA A 61 0.60 -0.52 1.26
CA ALA A 61 -0.42 -1.57 1.24
C ALA A 61 0.18 -2.98 1.25
N GLN A 62 1.33 -3.20 0.59
CA GLN A 62 1.95 -4.52 0.53
C GLN A 62 2.54 -4.91 1.88
N ASN A 63 3.24 -3.97 2.52
CA ASN A 63 3.80 -4.22 3.85
C ASN A 63 2.68 -4.43 4.88
N ALA A 64 1.59 -3.67 4.77
CA ALA A 64 0.45 -3.80 5.68
C ALA A 64 -0.32 -5.13 5.49
N VAL A 65 -0.52 -5.63 4.26
CA VAL A 65 -1.21 -6.92 4.01
C VAL A 65 -0.41 -8.11 4.53
N ASN A 66 0.91 -8.01 4.51
CA ASN A 66 1.81 -9.07 4.98
C ASN A 66 2.13 -9.00 6.48
N ALA A 67 1.56 -8.03 7.20
CA ALA A 67 1.69 -7.90 8.65
C ALA A 67 0.67 -8.76 9.40
#